data_AF-A0A1D2X224-F1
#
_entry.id   AF-A0A1D2X224-F1
#
_cell.length_a   1.000
_cell.length_b   1.000
_cell.length_c   1.000
_cell.angle_alpha   90.00
_cell.angle_beta   90.00
_cell.angle_gamma   90.00
#
_symmetry.space_group_name_H-M   'P 1'
#
loop_
_entity.id
_entity.type
_entity.pdbx_description
1 polymer ?
#
loop_
_entity_poly.entity_id
_entity_poly.type
_entity_poly.pdbx_seq_one_letter_code
_entity_poly.pdbx_strand_id
1 'polypeptide(L)'
;MADINLLIQSAIPWVLYIFAILGAIVCLMQKDLLRMAVLTSITGFVIAAIYQVLLAPDVALTQAVVGAAIVPTLVALTILKTREEPVSGEEGDS
;
A
#
# COMPACT_ATOMS: atom_id res chain seq x y z
N MET A 1 -0.97 -29.97 17.87
CA MET A 1 -1.71 -29.05 16.96
C MET A 1 -1.83 -27.63 17.52
N ALA A 2 -1.94 -27.43 18.84
CA ALA A 2 -1.91 -26.10 19.45
C ALA A 2 -0.52 -25.42 19.33
N ASP A 3 0.57 -26.17 19.46
CA ASP A 3 1.93 -25.61 19.43
C ASP A 3 2.33 -25.08 18.05
N ILE A 4 1.92 -25.75 16.97
CA ILE A 4 2.15 -25.30 15.59
C ILE A 4 1.41 -24.00 15.30
N ASN A 5 0.16 -23.88 15.75
CA ASN A 5 -0.64 -22.67 15.56
C ASN A 5 -0.08 -21.51 16.39
N LEU A 6 0.35 -21.78 17.63
CA LEU A 6 1.04 -20.80 18.47
C LEU A 6 2.35 -20.32 17.85
N LEU A 7 3.14 -21.21 17.23
CA LEU A 7 4.36 -20.83 16.50
C LEU A 7 4.03 -19.98 15.28
N ILE A 8 3.00 -20.35 14.51
CA ILE A 8 2.52 -19.59 13.35
C ILE A 8 2.05 -18.19 13.78
N GLN A 9 1.26 -18.08 14.85
CA GLN A 9 0.79 -16.79 15.37
C GLN A 9 1.89 -15.96 16.05
N SER A 10 2.91 -16.59 16.61
CA SER A 10 3.92 -15.88 17.41
C SER A 10 5.20 -15.58 16.67
N ALA A 11 5.55 -16.30 15.60
CA ALA A 11 6.82 -16.10 14.89
C ALA A 11 6.63 -15.43 13.51
N ILE A 12 5.60 -15.82 12.76
CA ILE A 12 5.38 -15.33 11.40
C ILE A 12 5.04 -13.84 11.36
N PRO A 13 4.19 -13.29 12.26
CA PRO A 13 3.90 -11.87 12.25
C PRO A 13 5.13 -10.99 12.45
N TRP A 14 6.10 -11.39 13.29
CA TRP A 14 7.31 -10.61 13.49
C TRP A 14 8.13 -10.46 12.21
N VAL A 15 8.27 -11.54 11.45
CA VAL A 15 8.96 -11.51 10.15
C VAL A 15 8.21 -10.59 9.18
N LEU A 16 6.87 -10.70 9.14
CA LEU A 16 6.04 -9.85 8.30
C LEU A 16 6.09 -8.37 8.73
N TYR A 17 6.15 -8.07 10.04
CA TYR A 17 6.30 -6.71 10.54
C TYR A 17 7.62 -6.10 10.10
N ILE A 18 8.72 -6.84 10.24
CA ILE A 18 10.04 -6.40 9.76
C ILE A 18 9.99 -6.15 8.25
N PHE A 19 9.38 -7.06 7.49
CA PHE A 19 9.25 -6.90 6.05
C PHE A 19 8.39 -5.68 5.66
N ALA A 20 7.28 -5.44 6.37
CA ALA A 20 6.44 -4.27 6.15
C ALA A 20 7.17 -2.96 6.47
N ILE A 21 7.95 -2.91 7.55
CA ILE A 21 8.78 -1.75 7.92
C ILE A 21 9.85 -1.49 6.84
N LEU A 22 10.54 -2.54 6.39
CA LEU A 22 11.52 -2.42 5.31
C LEU A 22 10.87 -1.95 4.01
N GLY A 23 9.70 -2.48 3.66
CA GLY A 23 8.90 -2.03 2.52
C GLY A 23 8.56 -0.54 2.60
N ALA A 24 8.13 -0.08 3.77
CA ALA A 24 7.83 1.34 4.02
C ALA A 24 9.08 2.23 3.86
N ILE A 25 10.23 1.80 4.40
CA ILE A 25 11.50 2.52 4.25
C ILE A 25 11.91 2.61 2.77
N VAL A 26 11.83 1.49 2.03
CA VAL A 26 12.12 1.46 0.60
C VAL A 26 11.20 2.38 -0.18
N CYS A 27 9.92 2.47 0.22
CA CYS A 27 8.95 3.39 -0.35
C CYS A 27 9.38 4.86 -0.16
N LEU A 28 9.81 5.22 1.04
CA LEU A 28 10.28 6.58 1.38
C LEU A 28 11.56 6.97 0.63
N MET A 29 12.41 6.00 0.28
CA MET A 29 13.65 6.24 -0.47
C MET A 29 13.42 6.49 -1.96
N GLN A 30 12.20 6.29 -2.48
CA GLN A 30 11.92 6.48 -3.90
C GLN A 30 11.89 7.96 -4.29
N LYS A 31 12.71 8.34 -5.27
CA LYS A 31 12.72 9.70 -5.85
C LYS A 31 11.56 9.96 -6.82
N ASP A 32 11.07 8.91 -7.47
CA ASP A 32 9.92 8.97 -8.37
C ASP A 32 8.62 8.67 -7.60
N LEU A 33 7.72 9.65 -7.53
CA LEU A 33 6.44 9.50 -6.83
C LEU A 33 5.57 8.37 -7.41
N LEU A 34 5.63 8.13 -8.72
CA LEU A 34 4.94 7.00 -9.36
C LEU A 34 5.48 5.64 -8.90
N ARG A 35 6.81 5.51 -8.76
CA ARG A 35 7.42 4.29 -8.22
C ARG A 35 7.07 4.09 -6.75
N MET A 36 7.04 5.17 -5.96
CA MET A 36 6.57 5.14 -4.57
C MET A 36 5.12 4.67 -4.48
N ALA A 37 4.23 5.17 -5.34
CA ALA A 37 2.83 4.74 -5.36
C ALA A 37 2.70 3.23 -5.62
N VAL A 38 3.44 2.70 -6.60
CA VAL A 38 3.44 1.25 -6.89
C VAL A 38 4.06 0.44 -5.74
N LEU A 39 5.14 0.91 -5.11
CA LEU A 39 5.74 0.20 -3.96
C LEU A 39 4.84 0.20 -2.72
N THR A 40 3.99 1.22 -2.59
CA THR A 40 2.99 1.30 -1.52
C THR A 40 1.95 0.21 -1.66
N SER A 41 1.60 -0.20 -2.89
CA SER A 41 0.65 -1.30 -3.13
C SER A 41 1.16 -2.64 -2.60
N ILE A 42 2.45 -2.91 -2.81
CA ILE A 42 3.12 -4.12 -2.33
C ILE A 42 3.14 -4.12 -0.79
N THR A 43 3.45 -2.97 -0.19
CA THR A 43 3.43 -2.82 1.27
C THR A 43 2.03 -3.03 1.84
N GLY A 44 0.98 -2.52 1.17
CA GLY A 44 -0.41 -2.76 1.52
C GLY A 44 -0.81 -4.24 1.45
N PHE A 45 -0.30 -4.98 0.47
CA PHE A 45 -0.52 -6.42 0.35
C PHE A 45 0.13 -7.21 1.49
N VAL A 46 1.34 -6.84 1.90
CA VAL A 46 2.01 -7.44 3.07
C VAL A 46 1.18 -7.22 4.35
N ILE A 47 0.59 -6.03 4.51
CA ILE A 47 -0.29 -5.74 5.66
C ILE A 47 -1.56 -6.59 5.61
N ALA A 48 -2.14 -6.82 4.43
CA ALA A 48 -3.27 -7.75 4.30
C ALA A 48 -2.89 -9.18 4.72
N ALA A 49 -1.70 -9.66 4.36
CA ALA A 49 -1.19 -10.96 4.80
C ALA A 49 -1.01 -11.03 6.33
N ILE A 50 -0.55 -9.94 6.96
CA ILE A 50 -0.47 -9.82 8.42
C ILE A 50 -1.86 -10.01 9.07
N TYR A 51 -2.90 -9.35 8.54
CA TYR A 51 -4.26 -9.49 9.05
C TYR A 51 -4.84 -10.90 8.91
N GLN A 52 -4.47 -11.61 7.84
CA GLN A 52 -4.84 -13.02 7.67
C GLN A 52 -4.24 -13.90 8.79
N VAL A 53 -2.98 -13.64 9.19
CA VAL A 53 -2.32 -14.38 10.28
C VAL A 53 -2.90 -14.03 11.65
N LEU A 54 -3.39 -12.80 11.82
CA LEU A 54 -4.08 -12.32 13.03
C LEU A 54 -5.52 -12.83 13.17
N LEU A 55 -5.98 -13.74 12.28
CA LEU A 55 -7.35 -14.25 12.26
C LEU A 55 -8.41 -13.16 11.99
N ALA A 56 -8.04 -12.12 11.25
CA ALA A 56 -8.93 -11.02 10.90
C ALA A 56 -9.19 -10.99 9.36
N PRO A 57 -9.99 -11.93 8.83
CA PRO A 57 -10.15 -12.12 7.39
C PRO A 57 -10.90 -10.98 6.69
N ASP A 58 -11.89 -10.38 7.34
CA ASP A 58 -12.67 -9.27 6.76
C ASP A 58 -11.81 -8.02 6.55
N VAL A 59 -10.95 -7.71 7.51
CA VAL A 59 -10.00 -6.60 7.40
C VAL A 59 -8.84 -6.93 6.44
N ALA A 60 -8.46 -8.20 6.31
CA ALA A 60 -7.47 -8.62 5.32
C ALA A 60 -7.99 -8.40 3.89
N LEU A 61 -9.23 -8.79 3.61
CA LEU A 61 -9.86 -8.59 2.30
C LEU A 61 -9.97 -7.11 1.93
N THR A 62 -10.48 -6.30 2.86
CA THR A 62 -10.60 -4.85 2.62
C THR A 62 -9.24 -4.19 2.46
N GLN A 63 -8.23 -4.59 3.24
CA GLN A 63 -6.88 -4.07 3.12
C GLN A 63 -6.20 -4.48 1.82
N ALA A 64 -6.44 -5.68 1.32
CA ALA A 64 -5.93 -6.10 0.02
C ALA A 64 -6.47 -5.20 -1.10
N VAL A 65 -7.77 -4.88 -1.08
CA VAL A 65 -8.39 -4.01 -2.09
C VAL A 65 -7.93 -2.55 -1.93
N VAL A 66 -8.02 -2.01 -0.71
CA VAL A 66 -7.71 -0.59 -0.45
C VAL A 66 -6.22 -0.33 -0.59
N GLY A 67 -5.39 -1.15 0.05
CA GLY A 67 -3.95 -1.00 0.09
C GLY A 67 -3.27 -1.33 -1.24
N ALA A 68 -3.71 -2.36 -1.96
CA ALA A 68 -3.06 -2.76 -3.22
C ALA A 68 -3.61 -2.05 -4.46
N ALA A 69 -4.87 -1.59 -4.46
CA ALA A 69 -5.49 -0.98 -5.65
C ALA A 69 -5.91 0.47 -5.43
N ILE A 70 -6.75 0.76 -4.43
CA ILE A 70 -7.40 2.08 -4.33
C ILE A 70 -6.40 3.18 -4.00
N VAL A 71 -5.66 3.06 -2.90
CA VAL A 71 -4.66 4.05 -2.47
C VAL A 71 -3.60 4.31 -3.55
N PRO A 72 -2.89 3.30 -4.08
CA PRO A 72 -1.84 3.52 -5.07
C PRO A 72 -2.38 4.11 -6.38
N THR A 73 -3.59 3.73 -6.81
CA THR A 73 -4.22 4.29 -8.01
C THR A 73 -4.59 5.76 -7.80
N LEU A 74 -5.21 6.10 -6.68
CA LEU A 74 -5.56 7.50 -6.37
C LEU A 74 -4.31 8.37 -6.30
N VAL A 75 -3.26 7.90 -5.60
CA VAL A 75 -1.98 8.61 -5.51
C VAL A 75 -1.35 8.78 -6.90
N ALA A 76 -1.32 7.72 -7.72
CA ALA A 76 -0.80 7.79 -9.08
C ALA A 76 -1.58 8.78 -9.96
N LEU A 77 -2.92 8.76 -9.90
CA LEU A 77 -3.78 9.70 -10.63
C LEU A 77 -3.54 11.13 -10.18
N THR A 78 -3.41 11.39 -8.88
CA THR A 78 -3.08 12.73 -8.37
C THR A 78 -1.73 13.20 -8.89
N ILE A 79 -0.70 12.35 -8.88
CA ILE A 79 0.64 12.68 -9.41
C ILE A 79 0.58 13.00 -10.89
N LEU A 80 -0.16 12.21 -11.68
CA LEU A 80 -0.35 12.47 -13.10
C LEU A 80 -1.04 13.82 -13.31
N LYS A 81 -2.08 14.11 -12.52
CA LYS A 81 -2.83 15.36 -12.65
C LYS A 81 -2.03 16.60 -12.25
N THR A 82 -1.12 16.49 -11.28
CA THR A 82 -0.22 17.59 -10.89
C THR A 82 0.95 17.78 -11.85
N ARG A 83 1.31 16.75 -12.61
CA ARG A 83 2.32 16.85 -13.68
C ARG A 83 1.76 17.45 -14.97
N GLU A 84 0.46 17.31 -15.21
CA GLU A 84 -0.24 18.13 -16.20
C GLU A 84 -0.23 19.58 -15.72
N GLU A 85 0.35 20.49 -16.50
CA GLU A 85 0.22 21.93 -16.25
C GLU A 85 -1.27 22.27 -16.13
N PRO A 86 -1.66 23.20 -15.23
CA PRO A 86 -3.04 23.67 -15.20
C PRO A 86 -3.33 24.16 -16.61
N VAL A 87 -4.33 23.56 -17.26
CA VAL A 87 -4.92 24.14 -18.47
C VAL A 87 -5.42 25.50 -18.00
N SER A 88 -4.60 26.54 -18.23
CA SER A 88 -5.04 27.90 -18.12
C SER A 88 -6.18 27.98 -19.11
N GLY A 89 -7.40 27.98 -18.58
CA GLY A 89 -8.56 28.31 -19.39
C GLY A 89 -8.25 29.65 -20.00
N GLU A 90 -7.93 29.66 -21.29
CA GLU A 90 -7.98 30.90 -22.04
C GLU A 90 -9.44 31.37 -21.99
N GLU A 91 -9.57 32.54 -21.39
CA GLU A 91 -10.71 33.44 -21.37
C GLU A 91 -11.21 33.80 -22.77
N GLY A 92 -12.47 34.26 -22.81
CA GLY A 92 -13.11 34.99 -23.91
C GLY A 92 -14.29 34.18 -24.44
N ASP A 93 -15.54 34.42 -24.04
CA ASP A 93 -16.27 35.69 -24.15
C ASP A 93 -15.87 36.51 -25.37
N SER A 94 -16.42 36.17 -26.53
CA SER A 94 -17.09 37.11 -27.46
C SER A 94 -17.93 36.36 -28.48
#